data_AF-A0A2V1BCK6-F1
#
_entry.id   AF-A0A2V1BCK6-F1
#
_cell.length_a   1.000
_cell.length_b   1.000
_cell.length_c   1.000
_cell.angle_alpha   90.00
_cell.angle_beta   90.00
_cell.angle_gamma   90.00
#
_symmetry.space_group_name_H-M   'P 1'
#
loop_
_entity.id
_entity.type
_entity.pdbx_description
1 polymer ?
#
loop_
_entity_poly.entity_id
_entity_poly.type
_entity_poly.pdbx_seq_one_letter_code
_entity_poly.pdbx_strand_id
1 'polypeptide(L)'
;LGYIILLVNEFLGLELNIFGLRGNIAYFSSIKSKRIIRVILASEIYNIVLGVNIAITINSTIQLITHRFNIPLLLIIYYIDLYLLYKHFIKLGIIKEKRLIINIIALY
;
A
#
# COMPACT_ATOMS: atom_id res chain seq x y z
N LEU A 1 6.19 11.60 -1.12
CA LEU A 1 5.66 10.39 -1.79
C LEU A 1 6.55 9.25 -1.39
N GLY A 2 6.04 8.07 -1.09
CA GLY A 2 6.89 6.95 -0.70
C GLY A 2 6.10 5.68 -0.48
N TYR A 3 6.79 4.55 -0.51
CA TYR A 3 6.23 3.24 -0.26
C TYR A 3 7.27 2.36 0.43
N ILE A 4 6.78 1.36 1.17
CA ILE A 4 7.59 0.36 1.85
C ILE A 4 7.07 -1.00 1.41
N ILE A 5 7.98 -1.88 1.01
CA ILE A 5 7.69 -3.27 0.69
C ILE A 5 8.20 -4.11 1.86
N LEU A 6 7.28 -4.85 2.47
CA LEU A 6 7.55 -5.73 3.60
C LEU A 6 7.33 -7.17 3.15
N LEU A 7 8.29 -8.05 3.44
CA LEU A 7 8.11 -9.50 3.37
C LEU A 7 7.79 -9.99 4.77
N VAL A 8 6.57 -10.48 4.97
CA VAL A 8 6.01 -10.72 6.29
C VAL A 8 5.46 -12.13 6.36
N ASN A 9 5.79 -12.81 7.46
CA ASN A 9 5.11 -14.02 7.86
C ASN A 9 4.12 -13.69 8.97
N GLU A 10 2.92 -14.26 8.83
CA GLU A 10 1.92 -14.25 9.89
C GLU A 10 2.31 -15.27 10.97
N PHE A 11 2.14 -14.89 12.23
CA PHE A 11 2.22 -15.81 13.35
C PHE A 11 0.97 -15.65 14.24
N LEU A 12 0.36 -16.77 14.61
CA LEU A 12 -0.79 -16.78 15.51
C LEU A 12 -0.32 -16.60 16.95
N GLY A 13 -0.84 -15.57 17.62
CA GLY A 13 -0.72 -15.45 19.07
C GLY A 13 -1.58 -16.50 19.78
N LEU A 14 -1.20 -16.90 20.98
CA LEU A 14 -1.98 -17.82 21.84
C LEU A 14 -3.37 -17.25 22.23
N GLU A 15 -3.59 -15.94 22.07
CA GLU A 15 -4.88 -15.28 22.30
C GLU A 15 -5.73 -15.21 21.03
N LEU A 16 -7.01 -15.58 21.15
CA LEU A 16 -8.00 -15.54 20.07
C LEU A 16 -8.10 -14.12 19.47
N ASN A 17 -7.96 -14.01 18.15
CA ASN A 17 -8.07 -12.81 17.31
C ASN A 17 -6.86 -11.86 17.27
N ILE A 18 -5.70 -12.24 17.78
CA ILE A 18 -4.47 -11.44 17.60
C ILE A 18 -3.52 -12.22 16.68
N PHE A 19 -3.36 -11.71 15.45
CA PHE A 19 -2.29 -12.16 14.56
C PHE A 19 -1.13 -11.16 14.61
N GLY A 20 0.07 -11.70 14.75
CA GLY A 20 1.28 -10.93 14.68
C GLY A 20 1.88 -11.02 13.29
N LEU A 21 2.48 -9.91 12.84
CA LEU A 21 3.20 -9.84 11.58
C LEU A 21 4.69 -9.72 11.91
N ARG A 22 5.47 -10.75 11.54
CA ARG A 22 6.93 -10.71 11.66
C ARG A 22 7.53 -10.74 10.27
N GLY A 23 8.26 -9.70 9.92
CA GLY A 23 8.79 -9.56 8.57
C GLY A 23 10.00 -8.67 8.49
N ASN A 24 10.60 -8.65 7.31
CA ASN A 24 11.73 -7.81 6.97
C ASN A 24 11.31 -6.73 5.97
N ILE A 25 11.92 -5.56 6.09
CA ILE A 25 11.82 -4.53 5.05
C ILE A 25 12.64 -5.02 3.86
N ALA A 26 11.96 -5.34 2.76
CA ALA A 26 12.62 -5.74 1.52
C ALA A 26 13.10 -4.51 0.74
N TYR A 27 12.29 -3.44 0.75
CA TYR A 27 12.61 -2.21 0.06
C TYR A 27 11.83 -1.03 0.62
N PHE A 28 12.41 0.16 0.58
CA PHE A 28 11.68 1.40 0.85
C PHE A 28 12.12 2.48 -0.13
N SER A 29 11.19 3.36 -0.50
CA SER A 29 11.49 4.54 -1.30
C SER A 29 10.72 5.73 -0.78
N SER A 30 11.36 6.89 -0.81
CA SER A 30 10.70 8.16 -0.50
C SER A 30 11.24 9.29 -1.36
N ILE A 31 10.33 10.11 -1.86
CA ILE A 31 10.58 11.28 -2.70
C ILE A 31 9.98 12.48 -1.99
N LYS A 32 10.80 13.50 -1.75
CA LYS A 32 10.41 14.77 -1.12
C LYS A 32 10.04 15.78 -2.21
N SER A 33 8.85 16.38 -2.13
CA SER A 33 8.40 17.41 -3.10
C SER A 33 7.96 18.70 -2.39
N LYS A 34 8.17 19.86 -3.04
CA LYS A 34 7.65 21.17 -2.57
C LYS A 34 6.13 21.19 -2.69
N ARG A 35 5.45 21.58 -1.62
CA ARG A 35 3.99 21.49 -1.48
C ARG A 35 3.27 22.73 -2.05
N ILE A 36 2.74 22.62 -3.27
CA ILE A 36 1.77 23.55 -3.87
C ILE A 36 0.44 22.80 -4.03
N ILE A 37 -0.70 23.37 -3.58
CA ILE A 37 -1.97 22.64 -3.37
C ILE A 37 -2.43 21.81 -4.59
N ARG A 38 -2.43 22.36 -5.81
CA ARG A 38 -2.79 21.59 -7.04
C ARG A 38 -1.83 20.43 -7.31
N VAL A 39 -0.54 20.64 -7.06
CA VAL A 39 0.50 19.63 -7.26
C VAL A 39 0.37 18.52 -6.22
N ILE A 40 -0.12 18.82 -5.02
CA ILE A 40 -0.31 17.83 -3.95
C ILE A 40 -1.42 16.83 -4.35
N LEU A 41 -2.61 17.30 -4.74
CA LEU A 41 -3.71 16.43 -5.17
C LEU A 41 -3.34 15.56 -6.38
N ALA A 42 -2.74 16.17 -7.40
CA ALA A 42 -2.27 15.43 -8.57
C ALA A 42 -1.21 14.38 -8.19
N SER A 43 -0.29 14.72 -7.28
CA SER A 43 0.74 13.79 -6.81
C SER A 43 0.17 12.64 -5.98
N GLU A 44 -0.91 12.86 -5.23
CA GLU A 44 -1.58 11.82 -4.43
C GLU A 44 -2.27 10.81 -5.34
N ILE A 45 -3.04 11.27 -6.33
CA ILE A 45 -3.67 10.40 -7.34
C ILE A 45 -2.59 9.62 -8.12
N TYR A 46 -1.51 10.29 -8.51
CA TYR A 46 -0.40 9.64 -9.21
C TYR A 46 0.23 8.52 -8.38
N ASN A 47 0.40 8.70 -7.06
CA ASN A 47 0.95 7.61 -6.23
C ASN A 47 0.02 6.41 -6.12
N ILE A 48 -1.29 6.64 -6.08
CA ILE A 48 -2.28 5.55 -6.00
C ILE A 48 -2.13 4.68 -7.26
N VAL A 49 -2.14 5.32 -8.44
CA VAL A 49 -2.01 4.62 -9.73
C VAL A 49 -0.64 3.93 -9.84
N LEU A 50 0.44 4.66 -9.54
CA LEU A 50 1.80 4.13 -9.59
C LEU A 50 1.98 2.95 -8.64
N GLY A 51 1.48 3.05 -7.41
CA GLY A 51 1.60 2.02 -6.41
C GLY A 51 0.80 0.75 -6.75
N VAL A 52 -0.40 0.88 -7.33
CA VAL A 52 -1.15 -0.27 -7.88
C VAL A 52 -0.37 -0.94 -9.01
N ASN A 53 0.18 -0.17 -9.95
CA ASN A 53 0.99 -0.73 -11.05
C ASN A 53 2.23 -1.48 -10.53
N ILE A 54 2.92 -0.92 -9.53
CA ILE A 54 4.04 -1.57 -8.86
C ILE A 54 3.58 -2.87 -8.19
N ALA A 55 2.47 -2.86 -7.46
CA ALA A 55 1.94 -4.05 -6.80
C ALA A 55 1.59 -5.17 -7.79
N ILE A 56 0.92 -4.85 -8.90
CA ILE A 56 0.61 -5.81 -9.97
C ILE A 56 1.89 -6.36 -10.61
N THR A 57 2.87 -5.50 -10.87
CA THR A 57 4.15 -5.91 -11.46
C THR A 57 4.87 -6.86 -10.52
N ILE A 58 4.98 -6.54 -9.22
CA ILE A 58 5.58 -7.41 -8.20
C ILE A 58 4.80 -8.73 -8.09
N ASN A 59 3.46 -8.70 -8.15
CA ASN A 59 2.66 -9.92 -8.12
C ASN A 59 3.01 -10.85 -9.28
N SER A 60 3.01 -10.32 -10.50
CA SER A 60 3.34 -11.09 -11.68
C SER A 60 4.77 -11.65 -11.65
N THR A 61 5.74 -10.88 -11.16
CA THR A 61 7.14 -11.35 -11.07
C THR A 61 7.31 -12.39 -9.99
N ILE A 62 6.68 -12.22 -8.82
CA ILE A 62 6.70 -13.23 -7.75
C ILE A 62 6.03 -14.51 -8.22
N GLN A 63 4.85 -14.44 -8.85
CA GLN A 63 4.15 -15.61 -9.40
C GLN A 63 5.02 -16.37 -10.42
N LEU A 64 5.73 -15.65 -11.31
CA LEU A 64 6.66 -16.27 -12.26
C LEU A 64 7.81 -16.99 -11.55
N ILE A 65 8.36 -16.40 -10.49
CA ILE A 65 9.44 -17.00 -9.70
C ILE A 65 8.92 -18.21 -8.94
N THR A 66 7.83 -18.08 -8.18
CA THR A 66 7.29 -19.18 -7.37
C THR A 66 6.87 -20.36 -8.23
N HIS A 67 6.29 -20.11 -9.40
CA HIS A 67 5.98 -21.15 -10.39
C HIS A 67 7.24 -21.90 -10.86
N ARG A 68 8.36 -21.20 -11.12
CA ARG A 68 9.62 -21.84 -11.53
C ARG A 68 10.26 -22.66 -10.42
N PHE A 69 10.08 -22.27 -9.17
CA PHE A 69 10.68 -22.94 -8.00
C PHE A 69 9.71 -23.91 -7.29
N ASN A 70 8.51 -24.15 -7.82
CA ASN A 70 7.45 -24.94 -7.17
C ASN A 70 7.14 -24.46 -5.73
N ILE A 71 7.24 -23.15 -5.49
CA ILE A 71 6.90 -22.54 -4.20
C ILE A 71 5.40 -22.21 -4.22
N PRO A 72 4.67 -22.38 -3.09
CA PRO A 72 3.28 -21.96 -2.99
C PRO A 72 3.08 -20.49 -3.36
N LEU A 73 1.91 -20.17 -3.90
CA LEU A 73 1.57 -18.78 -4.23
C LEU A 73 1.63 -17.90 -2.97
N LEU A 74 2.27 -16.74 -3.11
CA LEU A 74 2.37 -15.75 -2.05
C LEU A 74 1.22 -14.75 -2.18
N LEU A 75 0.54 -14.46 -1.07
CA LEU A 75 -0.46 -13.40 -1.01
C LEU A 75 0.23 -12.03 -0.99
N ILE A 76 -0.15 -11.15 -1.91
CA ILE A 76 0.30 -9.76 -1.87
C ILE A 76 -0.82 -8.88 -1.36
N ILE A 77 -0.55 -8.21 -0.24
CA ILE A 77 -1.45 -7.22 0.36
C ILE A 77 -0.88 -5.83 0.07
N TYR A 78 -1.61 -5.05 -0.71
CA TYR A 78 -1.27 -3.68 -1.01
C TYR A 78 -2.09 -2.73 -0.15
N TYR A 79 -1.39 -1.86 0.59
CA TYR A 79 -1.98 -0.88 1.49
C TYR A 79 -1.78 0.54 0.94
N ILE A 80 -2.85 1.32 0.89
CA ILE A 80 -2.83 2.72 0.47
C ILE A 80 -3.36 3.60 1.60
N ASP A 81 -2.52 4.49 2.11
CA ASP A 81 -2.95 5.58 2.98
C ASP A 81 -3.50 6.74 2.14
N LEU A 82 -4.81 6.97 2.22
CA LEU A 82 -5.52 8.05 1.52
C LEU A 82 -5.78 9.28 2.41
N TYR A 83 -5.21 9.33 3.61
CA TYR A 83 -5.48 10.38 4.59
C TYR A 83 -5.26 11.80 4.04
N LEU A 84 -4.15 12.02 3.32
CA LEU A 84 -3.84 13.35 2.79
C LEU A 84 -4.80 13.76 1.66
N LEU A 85 -5.15 12.84 0.76
CA LEU A 85 -6.15 13.06 -0.30
C LEU A 85 -7.49 13.47 0.31
N TYR A 86 -7.92 12.72 1.31
CA TYR A 86 -9.16 12.99 2.01
C TYR A 86 -9.16 14.35 2.74
N LYS A 87 -8.03 14.69 3.39
CA LYS A 87 -7.84 16.00 4.02
C LYS A 87 -7.97 17.15 3.01
N HIS A 88 -7.49 16.96 1.77
CA HIS A 88 -7.66 17.95 0.71
C HIS A 88 -9.12 18.03 0.22
N PHE A 89 -9.84 16.92 0.11
CA PHE A 89 -11.27 16.95 -0.25
C PHE A 89 -12.15 17.67 0.77
N ILE A 90 -11.86 17.53 2.08
CA ILE A 90 -12.55 18.32 3.11
C ILE A 90 -12.26 19.81 2.93
N LYS A 91 -11.00 20.19 2.69
CA LYS A 91 -10.63 21.60 2.45
C LYS A 91 -11.30 22.19 1.22
N LEU A 92 -11.55 21.39 0.20
CA LEU A 92 -12.26 21.80 -1.02
C LEU A 92 -13.80 21.80 -0.87
N GLY A 93 -14.33 21.38 0.28
CA GLY A 93 -15.78 21.32 0.54
C GLY A 93 -16.50 20.18 -0.18
N ILE A 94 -15.78 19.24 -0.78
CA ILE A 94 -16.36 18.10 -1.53
C ILE A 94 -16.99 17.08 -0.57
N ILE A 95 -16.35 16.86 0.59
CA ILE A 95 -16.80 15.91 1.63
C ILE A 95 -16.90 16.65 2.96
N LYS A 96 -17.97 16.40 3.73
CA LYS A 96 -18.26 17.12 4.99
C LYS A 96 -17.67 16.45 6.24
N GLU A 97 -17.45 15.15 6.21
CA GLU A 97 -17.03 14.39 7.38
C GLU A 97 -15.51 14.22 7.47
N LYS A 98 -15.01 13.92 8.67
CA LYS A 98 -13.62 13.51 8.92
C LYS A 98 -13.57 12.02 9.26
N ARG A 99 -13.36 11.15 8.28
CA ARG A 99 -13.13 9.72 8.48
C ARG A 99 -11.78 9.33 7.90
N LEU A 100 -11.05 8.47 8.60
CA LEU A 100 -9.81 7.89 8.09
C LEU A 100 -10.20 6.78 7.07
N ILE A 101 -9.76 6.92 5.82
CA ILE A 101 -10.02 5.94 4.76
C ILE A 101 -8.72 5.21 4.46
N ILE A 102 -8.73 3.91 4.71
CA ILE A 102 -7.66 2.99 4.35
C ILE A 102 -8.22 2.08 3.25
N ASN A 103 -7.49 1.96 2.15
CA ASN A 103 -7.80 0.95 1.14
C ASN A 103 -6.81 -0.21 1.26
N ILE A 104 -7.35 -1.42 1.44
CA ILE A 104 -6.60 -2.68 1.43
C ILE A 104 -7.00 -3.42 0.17
N ILE A 105 -6.02 -3.75 -0.67
CA ILE A 105 -6.21 -4.53 -1.89
C ILE A 105 -5.40 -5.82 -1.77
N ALA A 106 -6.10 -6.95 -1.79
CA ALA A 106 -5.45 -8.25 -1.89
C ALA A 106 -5.34 -8.65 -3.37
N LEU A 107 -4.13 -8.97 -3.81
CA LEU A 107 -3.85 -9.52 -5.13
C LEU A 107 -3.50 -11.00 -4.97
N TYR A 108 -4.23 -11.84 -5.71
CA TYR A 108 -4.04 -13.29 -5.78
C TYR A 108 -3.37 -13.66 -7.11
#